data_AF-A0AAD9BTJ8-F1
#
_entry.id   AF-A0AAD9BTJ8-F1
#
_cell.length_a   1.000
_cell.length_b   1.000
_cell.length_c   1.000
_cell.angle_alpha   90.00
_cell.angle_beta   90.00
_cell.angle_gamma   90.00
#
_symmetry.space_group_name_H-M   'P 1'
#
loop_
_entity.id
_entity.type
_entity.pdbx_description
1 polymer ?
#
loop_
_entity_poly.entity_id
_entity_poly.type
_entity_poly.pdbx_seq_one_letter_code
_entity_poly.pdbx_strand_id
1 'polypeptide(L)'
;MDLFNESLNDSFLPLSCRRAVLTLLPKKGDLQEIKNWRPVSLLCTDYKLLSRALSSRLRKVMDQVVDRTQTYCVPGRSIVDNVSLIRDILEVSGSLGFDTGLVSLDQEKAFDRVEHRYLWKVLERFGLSPGFIAKIKVRVITMPGKNGDQFKQGDLVFAKMKGFPHWPARVHTHTHTHRTRIHTHYQGSHGTCKTWN
;
A
#
# COMPACT_ATOMS: atom_id res chain seq x y z
N MET A 1 -19.92 -13.76 -7.19
CA MET A 1 -18.69 -14.13 -7.93
C MET A 1 -18.65 -13.46 -9.28
N ASP A 2 -19.81 -13.23 -9.90
CA ASP A 2 -19.97 -12.66 -11.25
C ASP A 2 -19.37 -11.25 -11.37
N LEU A 3 -19.55 -10.42 -10.34
CA LEU A 3 -18.94 -9.09 -10.21
C LEU A 3 -17.43 -9.08 -10.47
N PHE A 4 -16.70 -10.08 -9.96
CA PHE A 4 -15.25 -10.15 -10.12
C PHE A 4 -14.84 -10.72 -11.47
N ASN A 5 -15.63 -11.65 -12.02
CA ASN A 5 -15.39 -12.17 -13.36
C ASN A 5 -15.61 -11.07 -14.41
N GLU A 6 -16.65 -10.26 -14.24
CA GLU A 6 -16.90 -9.05 -15.04
C GLU A 6 -15.78 -8.03 -14.88
N SER A 7 -15.33 -7.77 -13.63
CA SER A 7 -14.21 -6.86 -13.37
C SER A 7 -12.87 -7.31 -14.01
N LEU A 8 -12.70 -8.60 -14.22
CA LEU A 8 -11.50 -9.13 -14.89
C LEU A 8 -11.56 -8.97 -16.41
N ASN A 9 -12.76 -8.95 -16.98
CA ASN A 9 -12.97 -8.68 -18.40
C ASN A 9 -12.81 -7.17 -18.67
N ASP A 10 -13.45 -6.33 -17.86
CA ASP A 10 -13.46 -4.88 -18.04
C ASP A 10 -12.22 -4.19 -17.47
N SER A 11 -11.36 -4.92 -16.77
CA SER A 11 -10.19 -4.41 -16.04
C SER A 11 -10.50 -3.39 -14.92
N PHE A 12 -11.78 -3.16 -14.60
CA PHE A 12 -12.22 -2.22 -13.58
C PHE A 12 -13.08 -2.88 -12.51
N LEU A 13 -12.86 -2.48 -11.25
CA LEU A 13 -13.74 -2.83 -10.14
C LEU A 13 -14.98 -1.91 -10.12
N PRO A 14 -16.10 -2.38 -9.56
CA PRO A 14 -17.29 -1.57 -9.36
C PRO A 14 -16.99 -0.32 -8.55
N LEU A 15 -17.80 0.73 -8.74
CA LEU A 15 -17.63 2.01 -8.03
C LEU A 15 -17.63 1.86 -6.51
N SER A 16 -18.41 0.93 -5.96
CA SER A 16 -18.43 0.62 -4.52
C SER A 16 -17.09 0.11 -3.99
N CYS A 17 -16.36 -0.66 -4.80
CA CYS A 17 -15.04 -1.19 -4.48
C CYS A 17 -13.91 -0.19 -4.72
N ARG A 18 -14.18 0.89 -5.48
CA ARG A 18 -13.24 1.98 -5.75
C ARG A 18 -13.34 3.15 -4.77
N ARG A 19 -14.34 3.14 -3.88
CA ARG A 19 -14.53 4.17 -2.85
C ARG A 19 -14.03 3.69 -1.50
N ALA A 20 -13.49 4.63 -0.73
CA ALA A 20 -13.10 4.41 0.66
C ALA A 20 -13.74 5.49 1.53
N VAL A 21 -14.23 5.10 2.71
CA VAL A 21 -14.60 6.06 3.77
C VAL A 21 -13.39 6.29 4.65
N LEU A 22 -13.02 7.54 4.87
CA LEU A 22 -11.86 7.89 5.68
C LEU A 22 -12.29 8.22 7.09
N THR A 23 -11.57 7.67 8.05
CA THR A 23 -11.70 8.05 9.45
C THR A 23 -10.32 8.29 10.04
N LEU A 24 -10.23 9.20 11.00
CA LEU A 24 -9.00 9.44 11.75
C LEU A 24 -9.08 8.75 13.10
N LEU A 25 -8.06 7.98 13.43
CA LEU A 25 -7.88 7.42 14.76
C LEU A 25 -6.84 8.22 15.55
N PRO A 26 -7.13 8.62 16.80
CA PRO A 26 -6.17 9.35 17.61
C PRO A 26 -4.96 8.47 17.97
N LYS A 27 -3.76 9.06 17.97
CA LYS A 27 -2.55 8.53 18.62
C LYS A 27 -2.34 9.24 19.96
N LYS A 28 -1.34 8.77 20.72
CA LYS A 28 -0.81 9.51 21.87
C LYS A 28 -0.21 10.85 21.41
N GLY A 29 -0.31 11.88 22.26
CA GLY A 29 0.21 13.24 22.00
C GLY A 29 -0.90 14.29 21.93
N ASP A 30 -0.55 15.51 21.54
CA ASP A 30 -1.50 16.61 21.37
C ASP A 30 -2.37 16.39 20.14
N LEU A 31 -3.69 16.27 20.33
CA LEU A 31 -4.65 16.03 19.26
C LEU A 31 -4.89 17.27 18.37
N GLN A 32 -4.39 18.44 18.75
CA GLN A 32 -4.35 19.61 17.87
C GLN A 32 -3.31 19.44 16.73
N GLU A 33 -2.32 18.56 16.91
CA GLU A 33 -1.33 18.27 15.88
C GLU A 33 -1.80 17.14 14.95
N ILE A 34 -1.94 17.42 13.65
CA ILE A 34 -2.45 16.45 12.66
C ILE A 34 -1.59 15.16 12.54
N LYS A 35 -0.29 15.24 12.84
CA LYS A 35 0.63 14.08 12.86
C LYS A 35 0.27 13.03 13.92
N ASN A 36 -0.46 13.44 14.95
CA ASN A 36 -0.95 12.58 16.04
C ASN A 36 -2.26 11.88 15.67
N TRP A 37 -2.69 11.94 14.40
CA TRP A 37 -3.80 11.17 13.87
C TRP A 37 -3.32 10.09 12.90
N ARG A 38 -4.01 8.94 12.90
CA ARG A 38 -3.83 7.85 11.94
C ARG A 38 -4.98 7.86 10.94
N PRO A 39 -4.75 8.14 9.65
CA PRO A 39 -5.79 7.90 8.66
C PRO A 39 -6.06 6.41 8.51
N VAL A 40 -7.34 6.05 8.50
CA VAL A 40 -7.83 4.71 8.20
C VAL A 40 -8.81 4.80 7.05
N SER A 41 -8.55 4.03 6.00
CA SER A 41 -9.44 3.89 4.85
C SER A 41 -10.32 2.65 5.03
N LEU A 42 -11.61 2.86 5.22
CA LEU A 42 -12.62 1.81 5.23
C LEU A 42 -13.00 1.47 3.79
N LEU A 43 -12.39 0.39 3.30
CA LEU A 43 -12.68 -0.19 1.99
C LEU A 43 -13.90 -1.12 2.05
N CYS A 44 -14.56 -1.28 0.90
CA CYS A 44 -15.62 -2.26 0.69
C CYS A 44 -15.19 -3.68 1.13
N THR A 45 -16.11 -4.43 1.75
CA THR A 45 -15.87 -5.79 2.24
C THR A 45 -15.48 -6.74 1.10
N ASP A 46 -16.11 -6.60 -0.06
CA ASP A 46 -15.83 -7.44 -1.24
C ASP A 46 -14.38 -7.27 -1.70
N TYR A 47 -13.88 -6.03 -1.71
CA TYR A 47 -12.47 -5.74 -2.00
C TYR A 47 -11.53 -6.44 -1.00
N LYS A 48 -11.86 -6.40 0.30
CA LYS A 48 -11.06 -7.05 1.34
C LYS A 48 -11.06 -8.57 1.19
N LEU A 49 -12.22 -9.15 0.85
CA LEU A 49 -12.36 -10.58 0.62
C LEU A 49 -11.52 -11.04 -0.58
N LEU A 50 -11.60 -10.33 -1.71
CA LEU A 50 -10.78 -10.60 -2.89
C LEU A 50 -9.29 -10.49 -2.57
N SER A 51 -8.89 -9.39 -1.90
CA SER A 51 -7.51 -9.17 -1.48
C SER A 51 -7.00 -10.33 -0.62
N ARG A 52 -7.81 -10.78 0.35
CA ARG A 52 -7.48 -11.92 1.21
C ARG A 52 -7.38 -13.23 0.43
N ALA A 53 -8.26 -13.47 -0.54
CA ALA A 53 -8.22 -14.67 -1.38
C ALA A 53 -6.95 -14.72 -2.24
N LEU A 54 -6.58 -13.60 -2.87
CA LEU A 54 -5.33 -13.51 -3.66
C LEU A 54 -4.09 -13.67 -2.79
N SER A 55 -4.04 -12.97 -1.64
CA SER A 55 -2.92 -13.09 -0.69
C SER A 55 -2.78 -14.52 -0.15
N SER A 56 -3.89 -15.20 0.14
CA SER A 56 -3.88 -16.60 0.59
C SER A 56 -3.32 -17.54 -0.49
N ARG A 57 -3.64 -17.31 -1.76
CA ARG A 57 -3.05 -18.07 -2.88
C ARG A 57 -1.55 -17.81 -3.02
N LEU A 58 -1.13 -16.54 -2.95
CA LEU A 58 0.28 -16.18 -3.04
C LEU A 58 1.09 -16.76 -1.86
N ARG A 59 0.49 -16.77 -0.67
CA ARG A 59 1.10 -17.32 0.56
C ARG A 59 1.52 -18.78 0.42
N LYS A 60 0.86 -19.58 -0.43
CA LYS A 60 1.20 -20.99 -0.67
C LYS A 60 2.52 -21.18 -1.41
N VAL A 61 2.93 -20.21 -2.22
CA VAL A 61 4.15 -20.28 -3.04
C VAL A 61 5.26 -19.36 -2.52
N MET A 62 4.98 -18.55 -1.50
CA MET A 62 5.91 -17.55 -0.99
C MET A 62 7.26 -18.16 -0.59
N ASP A 63 7.25 -19.31 0.09
CA ASP A 63 8.45 -19.99 0.57
C ASP A 63 9.42 -20.40 -0.56
N GLN A 64 8.90 -20.62 -1.77
CA GLN A 64 9.70 -20.97 -2.96
C GLN A 64 10.25 -19.74 -3.68
N VAL A 65 9.63 -18.57 -3.46
CA VAL A 65 9.90 -17.34 -4.17
C VAL A 65 10.88 -16.44 -3.41
N VAL A 66 10.81 -16.45 -2.08
CA VAL A 66 11.65 -15.59 -1.22
C VAL A 66 12.76 -16.37 -0.54
N ASP A 67 13.93 -15.73 -0.44
CA ASP A 67 15.11 -16.27 0.23
C ASP A 67 14.81 -16.71 1.67
N ARG A 68 15.52 -17.72 2.17
CA ARG A 68 15.29 -18.29 3.52
C ARG A 68 15.45 -17.27 4.65
N THR A 69 16.31 -16.27 4.45
CA THR A 69 16.52 -15.17 5.42
C THR A 69 15.33 -14.22 5.53
N GLN A 70 14.44 -14.19 4.52
CA GLN A 70 13.20 -13.42 4.58
C GLN A 70 12.14 -14.16 5.39
N THR A 71 12.02 -13.82 6.67
CA THR A 71 11.07 -14.46 7.59
C THR A 71 9.70 -13.75 7.64
N TYR A 72 9.67 -12.45 7.36
CA TYR A 72 8.44 -11.65 7.44
C TYR A 72 7.39 -12.09 6.42
N CYS A 73 6.15 -12.30 6.89
CA CYS A 73 4.99 -12.71 6.10
C CYS A 73 5.08 -14.08 5.40
N VAL A 74 6.06 -14.92 5.73
CA VAL A 74 6.16 -16.29 5.19
C VAL A 74 5.59 -17.30 6.21
N PRO A 75 4.67 -18.20 5.80
CA PRO A 75 4.18 -19.25 6.70
C PRO A 75 5.32 -20.12 7.23
N GLY A 76 5.28 -20.44 8.52
CA GLY A 76 6.23 -21.39 9.12
C GLY A 76 7.63 -20.83 9.38
N ARG A 77 7.88 -19.54 9.11
CA ARG A 77 9.14 -18.88 9.45
C ARG A 77 8.95 -17.93 10.65
N SER A 78 9.93 -17.89 11.55
CA SER A 78 9.88 -17.02 12.73
C SER A 78 10.94 -15.91 12.64
N ILE A 79 10.59 -14.71 13.08
CA ILE A 79 11.57 -13.62 13.22
C ILE A 79 12.63 -13.96 14.27
N VAL A 80 12.30 -14.82 15.24
CA VAL A 80 13.21 -15.28 16.29
C VAL A 80 14.43 -15.96 15.67
N ASP A 81 14.24 -16.74 14.59
CA ASP A 81 15.32 -17.45 13.91
C ASP A 81 16.37 -16.46 13.36
N ASN A 82 15.93 -15.34 12.80
CA ASN A 82 16.82 -14.29 12.30
C ASN A 82 17.58 -13.58 13.44
N VAL A 83 16.91 -13.34 14.57
CA VAL A 83 17.55 -12.71 15.74
C VAL A 83 18.62 -13.63 16.33
N SER A 84 18.32 -14.92 16.47
CA SER A 84 19.29 -15.92 16.91
C SER A 84 20.46 -16.03 15.96
N LEU A 85 20.21 -16.08 14.64
CA LEU A 85 21.27 -16.12 13.63
C LEU A 85 22.22 -14.92 13.73
N ILE A 86 21.67 -13.70 13.90
CA ILE A 86 22.50 -12.49 14.07
C ILE A 86 23.35 -12.59 15.34
N ARG A 87 22.76 -13.07 16.46
CA ARG A 87 23.49 -13.24 17.72
C ARG A 87 24.64 -14.25 17.56
N ASP A 88 24.38 -15.40 16.95
CA ASP A 88 25.37 -16.46 16.76
C ASP A 88 26.53 -15.96 15.88
N ILE A 89 26.23 -15.20 14.82
CA ILE A 89 27.26 -14.59 13.96
C ILE A 89 28.13 -13.62 14.77
N LEU A 90 27.54 -12.77 15.62
CA LEU A 90 28.30 -11.83 16.44
C LEU A 90 29.19 -12.53 17.47
N GLU A 91 28.71 -13.60 18.08
CA GLU A 91 29.45 -14.41 19.05
C GLU A 91 30.64 -15.13 18.39
N VAL A 92 30.40 -15.79 17.26
CA VAL A 92 31.44 -16.49 16.50
C VAL A 92 32.49 -15.49 15.98
N SER A 93 32.07 -14.37 15.40
CA SER A 93 32.98 -13.32 14.95
C SER A 93 33.86 -12.79 16.08
N GLY A 94 33.28 -12.56 17.27
CA GLY A 94 34.02 -12.13 18.45
C GLY A 94 35.05 -13.17 18.89
N SER A 95 34.69 -14.46 18.87
CA SER A 95 35.60 -15.56 19.23
C SER A 95 36.77 -15.74 18.25
N LEU A 96 36.54 -15.43 16.96
CA LEU A 96 37.55 -15.55 15.90
C LEU A 96 38.37 -14.27 15.70
N GLY A 97 38.06 -13.19 16.43
CA GLY A 97 38.75 -11.91 16.32
C GLY A 97 38.47 -11.15 15.02
N PHE A 98 37.34 -11.43 14.36
CA PHE A 98 36.94 -10.70 13.16
C PHE A 98 36.27 -9.37 13.51
N ASP A 99 36.75 -8.29 12.89
CA ASP A 99 36.06 -6.99 12.96
C ASP A 99 34.71 -7.09 12.24
N THR A 100 33.62 -6.95 12.98
CA THR A 100 32.26 -7.22 12.51
C THR A 100 31.33 -6.07 12.83
N GLY A 101 30.59 -5.60 11.81
CA GLY A 101 29.59 -4.54 11.94
C GLY A 101 28.19 -5.01 11.59
N LEU A 102 27.18 -4.53 12.33
CA LEU A 102 25.78 -4.75 12.04
C LEU A 102 25.17 -3.50 11.40
N VAL A 103 24.60 -3.63 10.19
CA VAL A 103 23.91 -2.54 9.50
C VAL A 103 22.41 -2.78 9.54
N SER A 104 21.68 -1.86 10.17
CA SER A 104 20.22 -1.86 10.19
C SER A 104 19.67 -0.84 9.20
N LEU A 105 18.86 -1.29 8.25
CA LEU A 105 18.23 -0.45 7.22
C LEU A 105 16.71 -0.44 7.40
N ASP A 106 16.11 0.75 7.50
CA ASP A 106 14.66 0.93 7.52
C ASP A 106 14.21 1.77 6.31
N GLN A 107 13.13 1.35 5.66
CA GLN A 107 12.59 2.04 4.50
C GLN A 107 11.38 2.88 4.88
N GLU A 108 11.54 4.21 4.81
CA GLU A 108 10.45 5.13 5.03
C GLU A 108 9.34 4.93 3.98
N LYS A 109 8.13 4.58 4.44
CA LYS A 109 6.94 4.40 3.60
C LYS A 109 7.14 3.41 2.45
N ALA A 110 7.76 2.25 2.75
CA ALA A 110 8.10 1.22 1.76
C ALA A 110 6.95 0.89 0.78
N PHE A 111 5.71 0.73 1.29
CA PHE A 111 4.55 0.40 0.45
C PHE A 111 4.11 1.53 -0.49
N ASP A 112 4.24 2.78 -0.08
CA ASP A 112 3.83 3.95 -0.90
C ASP A 112 4.83 4.24 -2.03
N ARG A 113 6.05 3.70 -1.91
CA ARG A 113 7.19 3.93 -2.81
C ARG A 113 7.38 2.84 -3.86
N VAL A 114 6.61 1.75 -3.81
CA VAL A 114 6.72 0.67 -4.78
C VAL A 114 6.29 1.15 -6.17
N GLU A 115 7.18 1.07 -7.14
CA GLU A 115 6.87 1.35 -8.54
C GLU A 115 6.14 0.15 -9.14
N HIS A 116 4.92 0.36 -9.63
CA HIS A 116 4.05 -0.74 -10.05
C HIS A 116 4.55 -1.45 -11.32
N ARG A 117 5.18 -0.75 -12.29
CA ARG A 117 5.70 -1.41 -13.49
C ARG A 117 6.83 -2.38 -13.14
N TYR A 118 7.69 -2.01 -12.20
CA TYR A 118 8.73 -2.84 -11.64
C TYR A 118 8.13 -4.04 -10.91
N LEU A 119 7.12 -3.82 -10.07
CA LEU A 119 6.40 -4.91 -9.40
C LEU A 119 5.85 -5.94 -10.41
N TRP A 120 5.26 -5.50 -11.52
CA TRP A 120 4.76 -6.39 -12.56
C TRP A 120 5.86 -7.23 -13.20
N LYS A 121 6.98 -6.61 -13.56
CA LYS A 121 8.15 -7.31 -14.12
C LYS A 121 8.73 -8.34 -13.13
N VAL A 122 8.76 -8.00 -11.85
CA VAL A 122 9.22 -8.90 -10.79
C VAL A 122 8.30 -10.11 -10.65
N LEU A 123 6.98 -9.91 -10.64
CA LEU A 123 6.02 -11.02 -10.58
C LEU A 123 6.09 -11.93 -11.82
N GLU A 124 6.32 -11.35 -13.01
CA GLU A 124 6.57 -12.11 -14.24
C GLU A 124 7.85 -12.93 -14.14
N ARG A 125 8.94 -12.34 -13.61
CA ARG A 125 10.23 -13.03 -13.43
C ARG A 125 10.17 -14.17 -12.41
N PHE A 126 9.34 -14.03 -11.38
CA PHE A 126 9.06 -15.11 -10.42
C PHE A 126 8.14 -16.21 -10.99
N GLY A 127 7.71 -16.11 -12.23
CA GLY A 127 6.93 -17.16 -12.91
C GLY A 127 5.44 -17.19 -12.53
N LEU A 128 4.90 -16.10 -11.98
CA LEU A 128 3.45 -16.04 -11.71
C LEU A 128 2.68 -15.96 -13.03
N SER A 129 1.60 -16.73 -13.14
CA SER A 129 0.79 -16.76 -14.37
C SER A 129 0.26 -15.38 -14.76
N PRO A 130 0.22 -15.02 -16.06
CA PRO A 130 -0.30 -13.74 -16.53
C PRO A 130 -1.72 -13.44 -16.03
N GLY A 131 -2.60 -14.46 -15.96
CA GLY A 131 -3.95 -14.30 -15.43
C GLY A 131 -4.01 -13.98 -13.93
N PHE A 132 -3.05 -14.47 -13.14
CA PHE A 132 -2.94 -14.09 -11.72
C PHE A 132 -2.41 -12.65 -11.57
N ILE A 133 -1.42 -12.27 -12.39
CA ILE A 133 -0.90 -10.90 -12.41
C ILE A 133 -2.00 -9.92 -12.85
N ALA A 134 -2.83 -10.28 -13.84
CA ALA A 134 -3.99 -9.49 -14.26
C ALA A 134 -4.97 -9.26 -13.09
N LYS A 135 -5.27 -10.30 -12.31
CA LYS A 135 -6.11 -10.20 -11.09
C LYS A 135 -5.53 -9.22 -10.06
N ILE A 136 -4.21 -9.21 -9.89
CA ILE A 136 -3.53 -8.25 -9.01
C ILE A 136 -3.56 -6.84 -9.61
N LYS A 137 -3.34 -6.69 -10.92
CA LYS A 137 -3.38 -5.40 -11.63
C LYS A 137 -4.74 -4.73 -11.51
N VAL A 138 -5.84 -5.46 -11.72
CA VAL A 138 -7.21 -4.92 -11.58
C VAL A 138 -7.42 -4.32 -10.20
N ARG A 139 -6.85 -4.93 -9.14
CA ARG A 139 -6.92 -4.41 -7.76
C ARG A 139 -6.06 -3.15 -7.54
N VAL A 140 -4.88 -3.08 -8.17
CA VAL A 140 -3.89 -2.02 -7.92
C VAL A 140 -4.11 -0.79 -8.80
N ILE A 141 -4.63 -0.95 -10.01
CA ILE A 141 -4.85 0.13 -10.98
C ILE A 141 -6.19 0.86 -10.74
N THR A 142 -7.16 0.22 -10.08
CA THR A 142 -8.48 0.83 -9.84
C THR A 142 -8.52 1.86 -8.71
N MET A 143 -7.39 2.14 -8.05
CA MET A 143 -7.21 3.35 -7.25
C MET A 143 -6.54 4.41 -8.13
N PRO A 144 -7.27 5.43 -8.62
CA PRO A 144 -6.69 6.41 -9.54
C PRO A 144 -5.61 7.20 -8.79
N GLY A 145 -4.38 7.01 -9.23
CA GLY A 145 -3.23 7.60 -8.57
C GLY A 145 -1.93 7.15 -9.19
N LYS A 146 -1.60 7.68 -10.38
CA LYS A 146 -0.34 8.44 -10.60
C LYS A 146 0.05 8.66 -12.05
N ASN A 147 -0.56 8.06 -13.07
CA ASN A 147 -0.09 8.26 -14.45
C ASN A 147 -1.24 8.40 -15.45
N GLY A 148 -1.39 9.58 -16.02
CA GLY A 148 -2.02 9.80 -17.33
C GLY A 148 -3.55 9.86 -17.39
N ASP A 149 -4.27 9.36 -16.39
CA ASP A 149 -5.74 9.38 -16.43
C ASP A 149 -6.28 10.78 -16.08
N GLN A 150 -7.17 11.30 -16.94
CA GLN A 150 -7.93 12.52 -16.64
C GLN A 150 -8.87 12.24 -15.46
N PHE A 151 -8.66 12.93 -14.34
CA PHE A 151 -9.52 12.79 -13.18
C PHE A 151 -10.88 13.46 -13.42
N LYS A 152 -11.97 12.72 -13.19
CA LYS A 152 -13.34 13.22 -13.28
C LYS A 152 -13.78 13.82 -11.95
N GLN A 153 -14.74 14.75 -12.01
CA GLN A 153 -15.34 15.31 -10.81
C GLN A 153 -15.95 14.20 -9.95
N GLY A 154 -15.64 14.22 -8.66
CA GLY A 154 -16.08 13.20 -7.70
C GLY A 154 -15.12 12.03 -7.53
N ASP A 155 -14.06 11.93 -8.34
CA ASP A 155 -13.03 10.90 -8.20
C ASP A 155 -12.26 11.05 -6.89
N LEU A 156 -11.94 9.92 -6.29
CA LEU A 156 -11.11 9.82 -5.10
C LEU A 156 -9.65 9.72 -5.53
N VAL A 157 -8.88 10.80 -5.33
CA VAL A 157 -7.46 10.89 -5.71
C VAL A 157 -6.58 10.92 -4.48
N PHE A 158 -5.36 10.39 -4.58
CA PHE A 158 -4.39 10.43 -3.49
C PHE A 158 -3.43 11.63 -3.68
N ALA A 159 -3.79 12.79 -3.12
CA ALA A 159 -3.03 14.03 -3.21
C ALA A 159 -1.81 14.00 -2.26
N LYS A 160 -0.66 14.50 -2.73
CA LYS A 160 0.55 14.66 -1.92
C LYS A 160 0.58 16.06 -1.32
N MET A 161 0.43 16.17 0.01
CA MET A 161 0.66 17.43 0.72
C MET A 161 2.13 17.56 1.13
N LYS A 162 2.69 18.77 1.08
CA LYS A 162 4.08 19.04 1.48
C LYS A 162 4.25 18.64 2.95
N GLY A 163 5.16 17.70 3.21
CA GLY A 163 5.44 17.19 4.56
C GLY A 163 4.62 15.96 5.00
N PHE A 164 3.75 15.40 4.16
CA PHE A 164 2.84 14.30 4.55
C PHE A 164 2.79 13.15 3.53
N PRO A 165 2.33 11.93 3.93
CA PRO A 165 2.03 10.83 3.01
C PRO A 165 0.93 11.22 2.01
N HIS A 166 0.64 10.35 1.05
CA HIS A 166 -0.46 10.58 0.12
C HIS A 166 -1.81 10.51 0.84
N TRP A 167 -2.63 11.56 0.72
CA TRP A 167 -3.94 11.66 1.36
C TRP A 167 -5.07 11.60 0.34
N PRO A 168 -6.10 10.78 0.58
CA PRO A 168 -7.27 10.71 -0.27
C PRO A 168 -8.07 12.01 -0.21
N ALA A 169 -8.40 12.51 -1.39
CA ALA A 169 -8.96 13.80 -1.70
C ALA A 169 -10.04 13.60 -2.76
N ARG A 170 -11.08 14.44 -2.76
CA ARG A 170 -12.11 14.39 -3.80
C ARG A 170 -11.87 15.49 -4.82
N VAL A 171 -11.82 15.13 -6.11
CA VAL A 171 -11.73 16.10 -7.20
C VAL A 171 -13.01 16.92 -7.23
N HIS A 172 -12.88 18.21 -6.91
CA HIS A 172 -13.90 19.22 -7.14
C HIS A 172 -13.46 20.05 -8.34
N THR A 173 -14.37 20.11 -9.33
CA THR A 173 -14.27 20.78 -10.64
C THR A 173 -13.15 20.31 -11.60
N HIS A 174 -13.52 20.22 -12.89
CA HIS A 174 -12.63 19.87 -13.99
C HIS A 174 -11.90 21.13 -14.44
N THR A 175 -10.58 21.26 -14.19
CA THR A 175 -9.79 22.36 -14.79
C THR A 175 -8.64 21.80 -15.61
N HIS A 176 -8.60 22.25 -16.86
CA HIS A 176 -7.78 21.73 -17.94
C HIS A 176 -6.41 22.42 -17.98
N THR A 177 -5.63 22.37 -16.90
CA THR A 177 -4.26 22.91 -16.90
C THR A 177 -3.28 21.92 -16.27
N HIS A 178 -2.07 21.86 -16.85
CA HIS A 178 -0.99 20.90 -16.57
C HIS A 178 -0.49 20.85 -15.10
N ARG A 179 -1.05 21.65 -14.20
CA ARG A 179 -0.89 21.56 -12.74
C ARG A 179 -2.26 21.74 -12.08
N THR A 180 -2.97 20.64 -11.88
CA THR A 180 -4.28 20.63 -11.21
C THR A 180 -4.10 20.90 -9.70
N ARG A 181 -4.55 22.06 -9.23
CA ARG A 181 -4.79 22.29 -7.79
C ARG A 181 -6.15 21.66 -7.46
N ILE A 182 -6.13 20.60 -6.66
CA ILE A 182 -7.34 19.91 -6.22
C ILE A 182 -7.77 20.53 -4.89
N HIS A 183 -8.92 21.20 -4.87
CA HIS A 183 -9.51 21.67 -3.62
C HIS A 183 -10.01 20.47 -2.81
N THR A 184 -9.36 20.22 -1.67
CA THR A 184 -9.70 19.10 -0.77
C THR A 184 -10.55 19.62 0.38
N HIS A 185 -11.82 19.23 0.44
CA HIS A 185 -12.68 19.47 1.59
C HIS A 185 -12.50 18.34 2.61
N TYR A 186 -12.09 18.70 3.83
CA TYR A 186 -11.99 17.78 4.97
C TYR A 186 -13.21 17.99 5.87
N GLN A 187 -13.98 16.93 6.11
CA GLN A 187 -15.00 16.90 7.16
C GLN A 187 -14.48 16.02 8.30
N GLY A 188 -13.99 16.65 9.35
CA GLY A 188 -13.75 15.99 10.63
C GLY A 188 -15.06 15.86 11.42
N SER A 189 -15.09 14.98 12.42
CA SER A 189 -16.23 14.75 13.33
C SER A 189 -16.69 15.98 14.11
N HIS A 190 -15.96 17.09 14.04
CA HIS A 190 -16.37 18.41 14.51
C HIS A 190 -16.51 19.29 13.27
N GLY A 191 -17.74 19.51 12.81
CA GLY A 191 -18.11 20.05 11.49
C GLY A 191 -17.61 21.44 11.13
N THR A 192 -16.29 21.64 11.07
CA THR A 192 -15.65 22.86 10.56
C THR A 192 -14.90 22.54 9.27
N CYS A 193 -15.38 23.12 8.18
CA CYS A 193 -14.77 23.04 6.86
C CYS A 193 -13.59 24.03 6.82
N LYS A 194 -12.37 23.55 6.55
CA LYS A 194 -11.21 24.42 6.29
C LYS A 194 -10.73 24.21 4.85
N THR A 195 -10.72 25.30 4.08
CA THR A 195 -10.14 25.40 2.74
C THR A 195 -8.68 25.82 2.85
N TRP A 196 -7.78 25.15 2.12
CA TRP A 196 -6.37 25.53 2.01
C TRP A 196 -6.06 25.81 0.54
N ASN A 197 -5.37 26.92 0.27
CA ASN A 197 -4.95 27.38 -1.07
C ASN A 197 -3.60 26.78 -1.50
#